data_AF-A0A646KT81-F1
#
_entry.id   AF-A0A646KT81-F1
#
_cell.length_a   1.000
_cell.length_b   1.000
_cell.length_c   1.000
_cell.angle_alpha   90.00
_cell.angle_beta   90.00
_cell.angle_gamma   90.00
#
_symmetry.space_group_name_H-M   'P 1'
#
loop_
_entity.id
_entity.type
_entity.pdbx_description
1 polymer ?
#
loop_
_entity_poly.entity_id
_entity_poly.type
_entity_poly.pdbx_seq_one_letter_code
_entity_poly.pdbx_strand_id
1 'polypeptide(L)'
;MTTTTESPGAHLALAQVVHGEPAEPIVEGPFCSPSCAGLAVDRIAGGIVKRMGGNAAVHRDAEQPFAAALTPDGRIWVVRIVPPGEVALWRS
;
A
#
# COMPACT_ATOMS: atom_id res chain seq x y z
N MET A 1 24.82 10.91 12.24
CA MET A 1 23.64 11.20 11.43
C MET A 1 23.79 10.45 10.12
N THR A 2 23.12 9.31 9.96
CA THR A 2 23.09 8.56 8.71
C THR A 2 21.90 9.06 7.91
N THR A 3 22.17 9.92 6.93
CA THR A 3 21.23 10.28 5.88
C THR A 3 21.01 9.03 5.03
N THR A 4 19.88 8.36 5.23
CA THR A 4 19.43 7.29 4.34
C THR A 4 19.03 7.95 3.02
N THR A 5 19.95 8.00 2.07
CA THR A 5 19.67 8.41 0.70
C THR A 5 18.62 7.45 0.15
N GLU A 6 17.37 7.91 0.05
CA GLU A 6 16.34 7.21 -0.70
C GLU A 6 16.90 6.94 -2.10
N SER A 7 17.01 5.66 -2.46
CA SER A 7 17.48 5.30 -3.79
C SER A 7 16.46 5.83 -4.80
N PRO A 8 16.85 6.72 -5.74
CA PRO A 8 15.94 7.24 -6.75
C PRO A 8 15.54 6.05 -7.64
N GLY A 9 14.36 5.48 -7.39
CA GLY A 9 13.90 4.24 -8.02
C GLY A 9 13.37 3.17 -7.06
N ALA A 10 13.43 3.40 -5.75
CA ALA A 10 12.73 2.54 -4.79
C ALA A 10 11.20 2.72 -4.94
N HIS A 11 10.45 1.64 -5.11
CA HIS A 11 8.99 1.66 -5.11
C HIS A 11 8.45 1.18 -3.76
N LEU A 12 7.39 1.80 -3.24
CA LEU A 12 6.72 1.37 -2.02
C LEU A 12 5.29 0.93 -2.35
N ALA A 13 4.78 -0.07 -1.64
CA ALA A 13 3.36 -0.39 -1.65
C ALA A 13 2.72 0.20 -0.38
N LEU A 14 1.76 1.10 -0.56
CA LEU A 14 1.08 1.84 0.49
C LEU A 14 -0.40 1.43 0.53
N ALA A 15 -0.86 0.97 1.69
CA ALA A 15 -2.27 0.82 2.04
C ALA A 15 -2.71 2.01 2.90
N GLN A 16 -3.78 2.68 2.49
CA GLN A 16 -4.36 3.79 3.25
C GLN A 16 -5.88 3.70 3.28
N VAL A 17 -6.48 4.13 4.38
CA VAL A 17 -7.94 4.30 4.46
C VAL A 17 -8.33 5.54 3.66
N VAL A 18 -9.19 5.37 2.65
CA VAL A 18 -9.73 6.48 1.84
C VAL A 18 -11.18 6.80 2.20
N HIS A 19 -11.83 5.93 2.98
CA HIS A 19 -13.18 6.12 3.51
C HIS A 19 -13.33 5.37 4.83
N GLY A 20 -14.04 5.94 5.80
CA GLY A 20 -14.22 5.39 7.15
C GLY A 20 -13.29 6.03 8.18
N GLU A 21 -13.23 5.45 9.39
CA GLU A 21 -12.35 5.94 10.45
C GLU A 21 -10.87 5.78 10.05
N PRO A 22 -10.03 6.82 10.18
CA PRO A 22 -8.62 6.73 9.84
C PRO A 22 -7.90 5.62 10.62
N ALA A 23 -6.90 5.01 9.98
CA ALA A 23 -6.02 4.01 10.58
C ALA A 23 -4.60 4.21 10.08
N GLU A 24 -3.62 3.71 10.83
CA GLU A 24 -2.21 3.79 10.46
C GLU A 24 -1.99 3.15 9.08
N PRO A 25 -1.32 3.84 8.14
CA PRO A 25 -1.04 3.29 6.83
C PRO A 25 -0.12 2.06 6.93
N ILE A 26 -0.34 1.09 6.05
CA ILE A 26 0.52 -0.08 5.94
C ILE A 26 1.48 0.16 4.77
N VAL A 27 2.78 0.08 5.02
CA VAL A 27 3.81 0.29 4.01
C VAL A 27 4.69 -0.94 3.89
N GLU A 28 4.86 -1.46 2.68
CA GLU A 28 5.88 -2.45 2.35
C GLU A 28 6.87 -1.89 1.31
N GLY A 29 8.12 -2.34 1.39
CA GLY A 29 9.21 -1.95 0.49
C GLY A 29 10.48 -1.55 1.23
N PRO A 30 11.49 -1.00 0.54
CA PRO A 30 11.51 -0.64 -0.88
C PRO A 30 11.57 -1.83 -1.84
N PHE A 31 11.03 -1.66 -3.04
CA PHE A 31 11.03 -2.63 -4.14
C PHE A 31 11.82 -2.14 -5.35
N CYS A 32 12.35 -3.08 -6.12
CA CYS A 32 13.17 -2.86 -7.31
C CYS A 32 12.47 -2.21 -8.50
N SER A 33 11.16 -2.40 -8.62
CA SER A 33 10.35 -1.97 -9.76
C SER A 33 8.86 -1.95 -9.38
N PRO A 34 7.98 -1.34 -10.18
CA PRO A 34 6.54 -1.43 -9.98
C PRO A 34 6.04 -2.88 -10.02
N SER A 35 6.58 -3.72 -10.91
CA SER A 35 6.25 -5.15 -10.97
C SER A 35 6.64 -5.89 -9.68
N CYS A 36 7.82 -5.59 -9.11
CA CYS A 36 8.24 -6.13 -7.80
C CYS A 36 7.26 -5.70 -6.69
N ALA A 37 6.81 -4.44 -6.73
CA ALA A 37 5.87 -3.88 -5.75
C ALA A 37 4.43 -4.40 -5.93
N GLY A 38 4.03 -4.81 -7.14
CA GLY A 38 2.71 -5.40 -7.41
C GLY A 38 2.43 -6.66 -6.58
N LEU A 39 3.46 -7.47 -6.30
CA LEU A 39 3.34 -8.63 -5.40
C LEU A 39 2.98 -8.22 -3.97
N ALA A 40 3.42 -7.03 -3.53
CA ALA A 40 3.09 -6.51 -2.22
C ALA A 40 1.66 -5.97 -2.15
N VAL A 41 1.13 -5.43 -3.26
CA VAL A 41 -0.29 -5.01 -3.35
C VAL A 41 -1.22 -6.16 -2.99
N ASP A 42 -0.97 -7.35 -3.57
CA ASP A 42 -1.70 -8.57 -3.27
C ASP A 42 -1.57 -9.00 -1.81
N ARG A 43 -0.34 -9.05 -1.28
CA ARG A 43 -0.08 -9.48 0.10
C ARG A 43 -0.73 -8.57 1.12
N ILE A 44 -0.65 -7.25 0.91
CA ILE A 44 -1.24 -6.25 1.78
C ILE A 44 -2.76 -6.38 1.76
N ALA A 45 -3.38 -6.42 0.58
CA ALA A 45 -4.84 -6.55 0.46
C ALA A 45 -5.35 -7.85 1.10
N GLY A 46 -4.68 -8.99 0.83
CA GLY A 46 -4.98 -10.27 1.46
C GLY A 46 -4.74 -10.26 2.97
N GLY A 47 -3.70 -9.55 3.44
CA GLY A 47 -3.38 -9.39 4.85
C GLY A 47 -4.38 -8.51 5.61
N ILE A 48 -4.98 -7.51 4.96
CA ILE A 48 -6.09 -6.72 5.50
C ILE A 48 -7.30 -7.62 5.67
N VAL A 49 -7.73 -8.30 4.60
CA VAL A 49 -8.90 -9.20 4.65
C VAL A 49 -8.72 -10.33 5.67
N LYS A 50 -7.52 -10.91 5.75
CA LYS A 50 -7.22 -11.99 6.71
C LYS A 50 -7.27 -11.52 8.16
N ARG A 51 -6.80 -10.31 8.46
CA ARG A 51 -6.72 -9.79 9.85
C ARG A 51 -8.00 -9.11 10.32
N MET A 52 -8.64 -8.35 9.43
CA MET A 52 -9.78 -7.49 9.76
C MET A 52 -11.12 -8.08 9.27
N GLY A 53 -11.08 -9.15 8.46
CA GLY A 53 -12.23 -9.64 7.72
C GLY A 53 -12.55 -8.78 6.49
N GLY A 54 -13.61 -9.15 5.76
CA GLY A 54 -14.11 -8.38 4.62
C GLY A 54 -13.76 -8.96 3.25
N ASN A 55 -13.68 -8.09 2.24
CA ASN A 55 -13.42 -8.48 0.85
C ASN A 55 -12.41 -7.54 0.21
N ALA A 56 -11.63 -8.04 -0.73
CA ALA A 56 -10.71 -7.24 -1.52
C ALA A 56 -10.88 -7.49 -3.03
N ALA A 57 -10.72 -6.43 -3.80
CA ALA A 57 -10.55 -6.47 -5.24
C ALA A 57 -9.11 -6.06 -5.57
N VAL A 58 -8.43 -6.86 -6.39
CA VAL A 58 -7.05 -6.59 -6.83
C VAL A 58 -7.04 -6.48 -8.34
N HIS A 59 -6.46 -5.40 -8.85
CA HIS A 59 -6.20 -5.21 -10.27
C HIS A 59 -4.71 -5.43 -10.55
N ARG A 60 -4.36 -6.67 -10.93
CA ARG A 60 -2.96 -7.09 -11.11
C ARG A 60 -2.35 -6.67 -12.45
N ASP A 61 -3.13 -6.75 -13.52
CA ASP A 61 -2.62 -6.59 -14.89
C ASP A 61 -2.62 -5.13 -15.38
N ALA A 62 -2.66 -4.17 -14.46
CA ALA A 62 -2.52 -2.75 -14.80
C ALA A 62 -1.04 -2.36 -14.92
N GLU A 63 -0.75 -1.33 -15.71
CA GLU A 63 0.58 -0.67 -15.70
C GLU A 63 0.99 -0.24 -14.28
N GLN A 64 0.00 0.04 -13.42
CA GLN A 64 0.15 0.30 -12.00
C GLN A 64 -0.80 -0.60 -11.21
N PRO A 65 -0.31 -1.73 -10.69
CA PRO A 65 -1.09 -2.61 -9.83
C PRO A 65 -1.69 -1.86 -8.63
N PHE A 66 -2.97 -2.10 -8.34
CA PHE A 66 -3.64 -1.54 -7.18
C PHE A 66 -4.66 -2.53 -6.61
N ALA A 67 -5.06 -2.31 -5.36
CA ALA A 67 -6.14 -3.06 -4.73
C ALA A 67 -7.02 -2.15 -3.87
N ALA A 68 -8.25 -2.59 -3.63
CA ALA A 68 -9.14 -2.02 -2.64
C ALA A 68 -9.67 -3.11 -1.72
N ALA A 69 -9.72 -2.86 -0.41
CA ALA A 69 -10.30 -3.77 0.57
C ALA A 69 -11.38 -3.05 1.40
N LEU A 70 -12.56 -3.65 1.48
CA LEU A 70 -13.67 -3.20 2.33
C LEU A 70 -13.71 -4.08 3.58
N THR A 71 -13.56 -3.47 4.74
CA THR A 71 -13.59 -4.15 6.04
C THR A 71 -14.93 -3.93 6.76
N PRO A 72 -15.34 -4.82 7.70
CA PRO A 72 -16.65 -4.76 8.36
C PRO A 72 -16.90 -3.50 9.21
N ASP A 73 -15.83 -2.83 9.64
CA ASP A 73 -15.86 -1.53 10.34
C ASP A 73 -16.20 -0.34 9.40
N GLY A 74 -16.50 -0.62 8.13
CA GLY A 74 -16.85 0.38 7.12
C GLY A 74 -15.65 1.07 6.49
N ARG A 75 -14.41 0.66 6.80
CA ARG A 75 -13.22 1.23 6.17
C ARG A 75 -13.04 0.69 4.75
N ILE A 76 -12.70 1.60 3.84
CA ILE A 76 -12.20 1.26 2.50
C ILE A 76 -10.71 1.57 2.48
N TRP A 77 -9.91 0.51 2.37
CA TRP A 77 -8.47 0.59 2.19
C TRP A 77 -8.14 0.59 0.71
N VAL A 78 -7.27 1.49 0.27
CA VAL A 78 -6.69 1.46 -1.08
C VAL A 78 -5.21 1.16 -0.96
N VAL A 79 -4.76 0.16 -1.70
CA VAL A 79 -3.36 -0.25 -1.83
C VAL A 79 -2.85 0.19 -3.19
N ARG A 80 -1.78 0.99 -3.21
CA ARG A 80 -1.17 1.52 -4.44
C ARG A 80 0.35 1.57 -4.34
N ILE A 81 1.01 1.59 -5.48
CA ILE A 81 2.46 1.78 -5.55
C ILE A 81 2.76 3.28 -5.56
N VAL A 82 3.66 3.73 -4.69
CA VAL A 82 4.03 5.15 -4.54
C VAL A 82 5.56 5.32 -4.55
N PRO A 83 6.06 6.50 -4.97
CA PRO A 83 7.46 6.83 -4.77
C PRO A 83 7.78 7.05 -3.28
N PRO A 84 9.05 6.93 -2.86
CA PRO A 84 9.45 6.98 -1.45
C PRO A 84 9.08 8.30 -0.75
N GLY A 85 9.27 9.42 -1.46
CA GLY A 85 8.96 10.76 -0.96
C GLY A 85 7.47 11.01 -0.69
N GLU A 86 6.55 10.21 -1.24
CA GLU A 86 5.11 10.35 -0.95
C GLU A 86 4.77 9.81 0.45
N VAL A 87 5.54 8.86 0.98
CA VAL A 87 5.31 8.32 2.33
C VAL A 87 5.76 9.29 3.43
N ALA A 88 6.78 10.11 3.16
CA ALA A 88 7.28 11.10 4.10
C ALA A 88 6.24 12.18 4.47
N LEU A 89 5.32 12.51 3.54
CA LEU A 89 4.24 13.49 3.75
C LEU A 89 3.18 13.04 4.77
N TRP A 90 3.17 11.75 5.14
CA TRP A 90 2.18 11.20 6.08
C TRP A 90 2.69 11.07 7.50
N ARG A 91 4.01 11.19 7.71
CA ARG A 91 4.64 11.08 9.03
C ARG A 91 4.87 12.45 9.69
N SER A 92 4.52 13.54 9.01
CA SER A 92 4.61 14.94 9.46
C SER A 92 3.25 15.47 9.91
#